data_AF-A0AAW2VI11-F1
#
_entry.id   AF-A0AAW2VI11-F1
#
_cell.length_a   1.000
_cell.length_b   1.000
_cell.length_c   1.000
_cell.angle_alpha   90.00
_cell.angle_beta   90.00
_cell.angle_gamma   90.00
#
_symmetry.space_group_name_H-M   'P 1'
#
loop_
_entity.id
_entity.type
_entity.pdbx_description
1 polymer ?
#
loop_
_entity_poly.entity_id
_entity_poly.type
_entity_poly.pdbx_seq_one_letter_code
_entity_poly.pdbx_strand_id
1 'polypeptide(L)'
;MLLLDSLQKANSKQLEPGIRRAAREKDLISKIPLLIPKVPQQRHGEECGLFVLYYINLFLEMAPDNFSFSMGYPDFMKEDWFTYEEVESFAKGLDS
;
A
#
# COMPACT_ATOMS: atom_id res chain seq x y z
N MET A 1 -0.35 0.07 10.82
CA MET A 1 -1.29 -0.26 9.72
C MET A 1 -0.90 0.60 8.55
N LEU A 2 -0.80 0.01 7.37
CA LEU A 2 -0.46 0.71 6.14
C LEU A 2 -1.70 0.77 5.25
N LEU A 3 -1.94 1.93 4.67
CA LEU A 3 -3.01 2.13 3.70
C LEU A 3 -2.38 2.71 2.43
N LEU A 4 -2.23 1.84 1.44
CA LEU A 4 -1.72 2.18 0.11
C LEU A 4 -2.93 2.45 -0.79
N ASP A 5 -2.96 3.64 -1.38
CA ASP A 5 -4.09 4.08 -2.18
C ASP A 5 -3.58 4.71 -3.48
N SER A 6 -3.91 4.05 -4.59
CA SER A 6 -3.56 4.47 -5.95
C SER A 6 -4.44 5.60 -6.49
N LEU A 7 -5.56 5.91 -5.82
CA LEU A 7 -6.47 6.99 -6.17
C LEU A 7 -6.27 8.25 -5.34
N GLN A 8 -5.51 8.17 -4.24
CA GLN A 8 -5.34 9.22 -3.24
C GLN A 8 -6.67 9.78 -2.68
N LYS A 9 -7.72 8.95 -2.62
CA LYS A 9 -9.07 9.30 -2.14
C LYS A 9 -9.35 8.78 -0.73
N ALA A 10 -8.47 7.94 -0.20
CA ALA A 10 -8.60 7.34 1.12
C ALA A 10 -8.57 8.43 2.20
N ASN A 11 -9.68 8.54 2.92
CA ASN A 11 -9.79 9.39 4.09
C ASN A 11 -9.57 8.56 5.36
N SER A 12 -8.45 8.78 6.04
CA SER A 12 -8.10 8.09 7.30
C SER A 12 -9.23 8.15 8.32
N LYS A 13 -9.90 9.30 8.46
CA LYS A 13 -10.98 9.51 9.44
C LYS A 13 -12.19 8.60 9.20
N GLN A 14 -12.41 8.15 7.96
CA GLN A 14 -13.54 7.31 7.60
C GLN A 14 -13.19 5.81 7.66
N LEU A 15 -12.00 5.44 7.21
CA LEU A 15 -11.59 4.04 7.06
C LEU A 15 -11.06 3.42 8.36
N GLU A 16 -10.33 4.21 9.15
CA GLU A 16 -9.63 3.72 10.34
C GLU A 16 -10.57 3.03 11.36
N PRO A 17 -11.75 3.58 11.72
CA PRO A 17 -12.64 2.92 12.67
C PRO A 17 -13.17 1.58 12.16
N GLY A 18 -13.39 1.44 10.85
CA GLY A 18 -13.84 0.19 10.24
C GLY A 18 -12.79 -0.92 10.34
N ILE A 19 -11.57 -0.59 9.93
CA ILE A 19 -10.42 -1.52 9.96
C ILE A 19 -10.14 -1.98 11.40
N ARG A 20 -10.12 -1.04 12.36
CA ARG A 20 -9.88 -1.38 13.78
C ARG A 20 -10.97 -2.25 14.38
N ARG A 21 -12.21 -2.22 13.88
CA ARG A 21 -13.30 -3.09 14.37
C ARG A 21 -13.16 -4.54 13.89
N ALA A 22 -12.56 -4.75 12.72
CA ALA A 22 -12.33 -6.08 12.16
C ALA A 22 -11.22 -6.85 12.89
N ALA A 23 -10.42 -6.15 13.69
CA ALA A 23 -9.39 -6.72 14.56
C ALA A 23 -9.98 -7.63 15.66
N ARG A 24 -9.40 -8.81 15.84
CA ARG A 24 -9.68 -9.67 17.01
C ARG A 24 -9.12 -9.06 18.30
N GLU A 25 -7.88 -8.58 18.26
CA GLU A 25 -7.17 -8.01 19.41
C GLU A 25 -7.27 -6.47 19.39
N LYS A 26 -8.45 -5.97 19.75
CA LYS A 26 -8.78 -4.54 19.66
C LYS A 26 -7.83 -3.66 20.48
N ASP A 27 -7.41 -4.11 21.66
CA ASP A 27 -6.56 -3.31 22.57
C ASP A 27 -5.14 -3.12 22.02
N LEU A 28 -4.57 -4.15 21.40
CA LEU A 28 -3.25 -4.04 20.75
C LEU A 28 -3.35 -3.24 19.45
N ILE A 29 -4.36 -3.52 18.64
CA ILE A 29 -4.53 -2.85 17.36
C ILE A 29 -4.81 -1.36 17.54
N SER A 30 -5.54 -0.94 18.58
CA SER A 30 -5.83 0.46 18.88
C SER A 30 -4.59 1.36 18.95
N LYS A 31 -3.46 0.80 19.38
CA LYS A 31 -2.17 1.51 19.53
C LYS A 31 -1.35 1.57 18.25
N ILE A 32 -1.69 0.77 17.24
CA ILE A 32 -0.97 0.74 15.98
C ILE A 32 -1.36 1.98 15.16
N PRO A 33 -0.41 2.85 14.76
CA PRO A 33 -0.73 4.01 13.93
C PRO A 33 -1.20 3.59 12.53
N LEU A 34 -2.14 4.35 11.96
CA LEU A 34 -2.49 4.27 10.55
C LEU A 34 -1.59 5.20 9.75
N LEU A 35 -0.91 4.66 8.75
CA LEU A 35 0.07 5.38 7.96
C LEU A 35 -0.31 5.28 6.47
N ILE A 36 -0.31 6.44 5.81
CA ILE A 36 -0.71 6.61 4.42
C ILE A 36 0.51 7.16 3.67
N PRO A 37 1.41 6.29 3.19
CA PRO A 37 2.56 6.71 2.40
C PRO A 37 2.10 7.24 1.04
N LYS A 38 2.90 8.13 0.46
CA LYS A 38 2.74 8.53 -0.95
C LYS A 38 3.32 7.43 -1.81
N VAL A 39 2.50 6.82 -2.66
CA VAL A 39 2.87 5.74 -3.58
C VAL A 39 2.58 6.17 -5.02
N PRO A 40 3.10 5.47 -6.06
CA PRO A 40 2.78 5.80 -7.44
C PRO A 40 1.27 5.65 -7.66
N GLN A 41 0.65 6.65 -8.30
CA GLN A 41 -0.80 6.74 -8.46
C GLN A 41 -1.23 6.18 -9.82
N GLN A 42 -2.46 5.67 -9.91
CA GLN A 42 -3.02 5.22 -11.19
C GLN A 42 -3.36 6.39 -12.10
N ARG A 43 -3.30 6.19 -13.42
CA ARG A 43 -3.63 7.23 -14.41
C ARG A 43 -5.13 7.23 -14.73
N HIS A 44 -5.77 6.07 -14.66
CA HIS A 44 -7.17 5.88 -15.01
C HIS A 44 -7.96 5.27 -13.85
N GLY A 45 -9.26 5.54 -13.76
CA GLY A 45 -10.11 5.13 -12.63
C GLY A 45 -10.29 3.61 -12.45
N GLU A 46 -9.96 2.82 -13.47
CA GLU A 46 -10.27 1.38 -13.55
C GLU A 46 -9.09 0.48 -13.15
N GLU A 47 -7.91 1.06 -12.89
CA GLU A 47 -6.66 0.31 -12.67
C GLU A 47 -6.40 -0.01 -11.19
N CYS A 48 -7.30 0.38 -10.27
CA CYS A 48 -7.02 0.28 -8.83
C CYS A 48 -6.76 -1.16 -8.36
N GLY A 49 -7.44 -2.14 -8.96
CA GLY A 49 -7.19 -3.56 -8.67
C GLY A 49 -5.76 -3.98 -9.03
N LEU A 50 -5.27 -3.55 -10.19
CA LEU A 50 -3.91 -3.85 -10.66
C LEU A 50 -2.86 -3.22 -9.73
N PHE A 51 -3.04 -1.95 -9.37
CA PHE A 51 -2.13 -1.27 -8.45
C PHE A 51 -2.11 -1.93 -7.07
N VAL A 52 -3.26 -2.33 -6.53
CA VAL A 52 -3.32 -3.08 -5.25
C VAL A 52 -2.53 -4.38 -5.33
N LEU A 53 -2.70 -5.16 -6.41
CA LEU A 53 -1.95 -6.40 -6.60
C LEU A 53 -0.45 -6.13 -6.69
N TYR A 54 -0.05 -5.10 -7.42
CA TYR A 54 1.35 -4.78 -7.61
C TYR A 54 2.02 -4.24 -6.33
N TYR A 55 1.30 -3.42 -5.54
CA TYR A 55 1.76 -3.01 -4.21
C TYR A 55 2.00 -4.20 -3.28
N ILE A 56 1.12 -5.21 -3.31
CA ILE A 56 1.29 -6.42 -2.51
C ILE A 56 2.51 -7.22 -2.99
N ASN A 57 2.67 -7.37 -4.31
CA ASN A 57 3.83 -8.07 -4.89
C ASN A 57 5.15 -7.45 -4.41
N LEU A 58 5.32 -6.14 -4.65
CA LEU A 58 6.53 -5.41 -4.27
C LEU A 58 6.73 -5.39 -2.74
N PHE A 59 5.65 -5.31 -1.96
CA PHE A 59 5.77 -5.41 -0.51
C PHE A 59 6.31 -6.76 -0.06
N LEU A 60 5.84 -7.86 -0.64
CA LEU A 60 6.33 -9.20 -0.29
C LEU A 60 7.77 -9.43 -0.75
N GLU A 61 8.21 -8.80 -1.84
CA GLU A 61 9.57 -8.91 -2.35
C GLU A 61 10.58 -8.03 -1.62
N MET A 62 10.18 -6.82 -1.21
CA MET A 62 11.11 -5.78 -0.74
C MET A 62 11.02 -5.49 0.76
N ALA A 63 9.97 -5.95 1.45
CA ALA A 63 9.81 -5.65 2.87
C ALA A 63 10.96 -6.25 3.69
N PRO A 64 11.69 -5.45 4.47
CA PRO A 64 12.74 -5.96 5.33
C PRO A 64 12.12 -6.78 6.47
N ASP A 65 12.86 -7.78 6.97
CA ASP A 65 12.46 -8.58 8.14
C ASP A 65 12.12 -7.69 9.35
N ASN A 66 12.90 -6.63 9.53
CA ASN A 66 12.69 -5.62 10.57
C ASN A 66 12.28 -4.29 9.96
N PHE A 67 10.96 -4.09 9.87
CA PHE A 67 10.38 -2.87 9.35
C PHE A 67 10.18 -1.82 10.44
N SER A 68 10.81 -0.65 10.29
CA SER A 68 10.59 0.51 11.16
C SER A 68 10.40 1.80 10.37
N PHE A 69 9.29 2.48 10.63
CA PHE A 69 8.98 3.80 10.05
C PHE A 69 9.92 4.91 10.56
N SER A 70 10.55 4.75 11.73
CA SER A 70 11.38 5.79 12.32
C SER A 70 12.68 6.03 11.57
N MET A 71 13.16 5.04 10.81
CA MET A 71 14.36 5.16 9.97
C MET A 71 14.05 5.53 8.52
N GLY A 72 12.76 5.77 8.21
CA GLY A 72 12.28 6.04 6.87
C GLY A 72 12.30 4.81 5.95
N TYR A 73 12.11 5.07 4.67
CA TYR A 73 12.19 4.06 3.60
C TYR A 73 13.23 4.52 2.60
N PRO A 74 14.34 3.81 2.39
CA PRO A 74 15.22 4.17 1.30
C PRO A 74 14.58 3.80 -0.05
N ASP A 75 13.91 2.64 -0.17
CA ASP A 75 13.66 2.06 -1.50
C ASP A 75 12.22 1.59 -1.78
N PHE A 76 11.24 1.77 -0.88
CA PHE A 76 9.86 1.31 -1.09
C PHE A 76 8.79 2.18 -0.42
N MET A 77 7.53 2.06 -0.86
CA MET A 77 6.40 2.92 -0.44
C MET A 77 6.65 4.42 -0.60
N LYS A 78 7.26 4.81 -1.72
CA LYS A 78 7.47 6.19 -2.15
C LYS A 78 6.72 6.49 -3.44
N GLU A 79 6.63 7.78 -3.78
CA GLU A 79 5.97 8.25 -5.00
C GLU A 79 6.66 7.73 -6.28
N ASP A 80 7.94 7.38 -6.18
CA ASP A 80 8.80 6.80 -7.21
C ASP A 80 9.12 5.32 -6.99
N TRP A 81 8.31 4.60 -6.20
CA TRP A 81 8.55 3.19 -5.85
C TRP A 81 8.67 2.28 -7.08
N PHE A 82 7.97 2.61 -8.16
CA PHE A 82 8.06 1.91 -9.44
C PHE A 82 7.62 2.83 -10.58
N THR A 83 7.97 2.46 -11.80
CA THR A 83 7.54 3.14 -13.02
C THR A 83 6.28 2.52 -13.60
N TYR A 84 5.61 3.24 -14.51
CA TYR A 84 4.41 2.73 -15.16
C TYR A 84 4.69 1.53 -16.07
N GLU A 85 5.87 1.50 -16.67
CA GLU A 85 6.34 0.40 -17.50
C GLU A 85 6.47 -0.90 -16.68
N GLU A 86 6.88 -0.80 -15.42
CA GLU A 86 7.01 -1.94 -14.52
C GLU A 86 5.64 -2.55 -14.16
N VAL A 87 4.65 -1.72 -13.81
CA VAL A 87 3.28 -2.21 -13.52
C VAL A 87 2.57 -2.73 -14.79
N GLU A 88 2.81 -2.13 -15.96
CA GLU A 88 2.32 -2.64 -17.25
C GLU A 88 2.93 -4.00 -17.61
N SER A 89 4.22 -4.18 -17.33
CA SER A 89 4.91 -5.46 -17.52
C SER A 89 4.34 -6.54 -16.60
N PHE A 90 4.12 -6.20 -15.32
CA PHE A 90 3.47 -7.08 -14.35
C PHE A 90 2.06 -7.50 -14.82
N ALA A 91 1.25 -6.55 -15.32
CA ALA A 91 -0.09 -6.83 -15.83
C ALA A 91 -0.08 -7.84 -16.98
N LYS A 92 0.83 -7.69 -17.96
CA LYS A 92 0.99 -8.62 -19.09
C LYS A 92 1.34 -10.04 -18.62
N GLY A 93 2.08 -10.16 -17.52
CA GLY A 93 2.42 -11.45 -16.93
C GLY A 93 1.24 -12.16 -16.27
N LEU A 94 0.17 -11.45 -15.90
CA LEU A 94 -1.03 -12.05 -15.29
C LEU A 94 -1.97 -12.71 -16.33
N ASP A 95 -1.89 -12.27 -17.59
CA ASP A 95 -2.71 -12.79 -18.70
C ASP A 95 -2.07 -13.99 -19.43
N SER A 96 -0.90 -14.46 -18.96
CA SER A 96 -0.13 -15.58 -19.53
C SER A 96 -0.41 -16.90 -18.80
#